data_AF-A0A2M7U5J1-F1
#
_entry.id   AF-A0A2M7U5J1-F1
#
_cell.length_a   1.000
_cell.length_b   1.000
_cell.length_c   1.000
_cell.angle_alpha   90.00
_cell.angle_beta   90.00
_cell.angle_gamma   90.00
#
_symmetry.space_group_name_H-M   'P 1'
#
loop_
_entity.id
_entity.type
_entity.pdbx_description
1 polymer ?
#
loop_
_entity_poly.entity_id
_entity_poly.type
_entity_poly.pdbx_seq_one_letter_code
_entity_poly.pdbx_strand_id
1 'polypeptide(L)'
;MSGRLNSPRISGPDNEIEVPMFLRMNIGLLIVVNVLLDSCSALVPTGSISQAEWGGTPVATDSGQTIQYITIHHSGVMFEQGKDPKAYLQNLQKWSRAEKNWIDLPYHYILDLDGNIYDGRNPGLPGDTNTSYDVNHHLIICVLG
;
A
#
# COMPACT_ATOMS: atom_id res chain seq x y z
N MET A 1 -82.01 49.46 2.32
CA MET A 1 -82.15 48.95 3.70
C MET A 1 -81.34 47.67 3.83
N SER A 2 -80.53 47.59 4.89
CA SER A 2 -79.78 46.40 5.40
C SER A 2 -78.64 45.89 4.51
N GLY A 3 -77.38 45.76 4.95
CA GLY A 3 -76.77 46.00 6.25
C GLY A 3 -75.25 45.79 6.12
N ARG A 4 -74.46 46.78 6.58
CA ARG A 4 -73.01 46.68 6.73
C ARG A 4 -72.69 45.72 7.90
N LEU A 5 -71.71 44.86 7.72
CA LEU A 5 -70.88 44.36 8.82
C LEU A 5 -69.43 44.72 8.51
N ASN A 6 -68.93 45.74 9.20
CA ASN A 6 -67.51 45.97 9.40
C ASN A 6 -67.05 44.99 10.49
N SER A 7 -65.99 44.24 10.23
CA SER A 7 -65.20 43.55 11.25
C SER A 7 -63.74 44.04 11.21
N PRO A 8 -63.02 44.01 12.34
CA PRO A 8 -61.88 44.87 12.60
C PRO A 8 -60.63 44.42 11.83
N ARG A 9 -59.81 45.40 11.43
CA ARG A 9 -58.42 45.19 11.01
C ARG A 9 -57.62 44.76 12.24
N ILE A 10 -57.36 43.46 12.38
CA ILE A 10 -56.39 42.93 13.34
C ILE A 10 -55.07 42.73 12.60
N SER A 11 -54.10 43.59 12.89
CA SER A 11 -52.70 43.39 12.56
C SER A 11 -52.15 42.26 13.42
N GLY A 12 -51.97 41.07 12.84
CA GLY A 12 -51.13 40.02 13.39
C GLY A 12 -49.70 40.19 12.89
N PRO A 13 -48.68 39.79 13.67
CA PRO A 13 -47.29 39.98 13.28
C PRO A 13 -46.98 39.12 12.06
N ASP A 14 -46.30 39.74 11.09
CA ASP A 14 -45.66 39.07 9.96
C ASP A 14 -44.58 38.14 10.53
N ASN A 15 -44.96 36.92 10.90
CA ASN A 15 -43.99 35.87 11.24
C ASN A 15 -43.43 35.31 9.92
N GLU A 16 -42.65 36.13 9.23
CA GLU A 16 -41.57 35.59 8.42
C GLU A 16 -40.60 34.93 9.40
N ILE A 17 -40.57 33.60 9.38
CA ILE A 17 -39.53 32.84 10.05
C ILE A 17 -38.23 33.20 9.32
N GLU A 18 -37.52 34.20 9.83
CA GLU A 18 -36.14 34.46 9.43
C GLU A 18 -35.31 33.25 9.87
N VAL A 19 -35.18 32.29 8.96
CA VAL A 19 -34.18 31.23 9.07
C VAL A 19 -32.82 31.93 9.04
N PRO A 20 -32.03 31.87 10.13
CA PRO A 20 -30.78 32.61 10.20
C PRO A 20 -29.89 32.19 9.04
N MET A 21 -29.31 33.19 8.37
CA MET A 21 -28.46 33.10 7.18
C MET A 21 -27.24 32.15 7.33
N PHE A 22 -27.02 31.60 8.53
CA PHE A 22 -26.01 30.58 8.82
C PHE A 22 -26.43 29.15 8.47
N LEU A 23 -27.73 28.87 8.26
CA LEU A 23 -28.21 27.52 7.93
C LEU A 23 -28.39 27.28 6.41
N ARG A 24 -27.76 28.11 5.56
CA ARG A 24 -27.71 27.89 4.10
C ARG A 24 -26.32 27.53 3.59
N MET A 25 -25.32 27.50 4.46
CA MET A 25 -23.96 27.12 4.10
C MET A 25 -23.70 25.67 4.51
N ASN A 26 -23.26 24.85 3.55
CA ASN A 26 -22.48 23.63 3.78
C ASN A 26 -23.19 22.27 3.97
N ILE A 27 -24.30 22.00 3.28
CA ILE A 27 -24.64 20.58 3.00
C ILE A 27 -23.80 20.07 1.81
N GLY A 28 -23.60 20.89 0.77
CA GLY A 28 -22.77 20.54 -0.39
C GLY A 28 -21.27 20.45 -0.07
N LEU A 29 -20.76 21.33 0.80
CA LEU A 29 -19.34 21.31 1.21
C LEU A 29 -19.00 20.08 2.06
N LEU A 30 -19.95 19.58 2.85
CA LEU A 30 -19.75 18.38 3.68
C LEU A 30 -19.68 17.09 2.85
N ILE A 31 -20.40 17.03 1.73
CA ILE A 31 -20.35 15.89 0.79
C ILE A 31 -19.03 15.89 0.01
N VAL A 32 -18.57 17.06 -0.46
CA VAL A 32 -17.30 17.16 -1.21
C VAL A 32 -16.09 16.82 -0.33
N VAL A 33 -16.10 17.20 0.95
CA VAL A 33 -15.02 16.85 1.89
C VAL A 33 -14.95 15.33 2.14
N ASN A 34 -16.08 14.63 2.28
CA ASN A 34 -16.07 13.17 2.47
C ASN A 34 -15.59 12.42 1.22
N VAL A 35 -15.97 12.86 0.00
CA VAL A 35 -15.51 12.23 -1.25
C VAL A 35 -14.01 12.43 -1.51
N LEU A 36 -13.40 13.49 -0.97
CA LEU A 36 -11.96 13.75 -1.07
C LEU A 36 -11.11 13.00 -0.03
N LEU A 37 -11.68 12.60 1.11
CA LEU A 37 -10.97 11.84 2.15
C LEU A 37 -10.81 10.35 1.79
N ASP A 38 -11.67 9.79 0.93
CA ASP A 38 -11.61 8.38 0.52
C ASP A 38 -10.52 8.08 -0.53
N SER A 39 -9.80 9.08 -1.03
CA SER A 39 -8.77 8.87 -2.06
C SER A 39 -7.41 8.41 -1.51
N CYS A 40 -7.25 8.38 -0.18
CA CYS A 40 -5.99 8.02 0.49
C CYS A 40 -6.07 6.65 1.18
N SER A 41 -6.75 5.69 0.57
CA SER A 41 -6.47 4.27 0.79
C SER A 41 -5.85 3.74 -0.48
N ALA A 42 -4.59 4.13 -0.75
CA ALA A 42 -3.80 3.43 -1.75
C ALA A 42 -3.81 1.94 -1.36
N LEU A 43 -4.24 1.09 -2.30
CA LEU A 43 -4.26 -0.36 -2.15
C LEU A 43 -2.90 -0.84 -1.66
N VAL A 44 -2.71 -1.00 -0.36
CA VAL A 44 -1.60 -1.79 0.16
C VAL A 44 -1.91 -3.21 -0.32
N PRO A 45 -1.10 -3.81 -1.21
CA PRO A 45 -1.39 -5.14 -1.70
C PRO A 45 -1.53 -6.09 -0.51
N THR A 46 -2.72 -6.66 -0.32
CA THR A 46 -2.95 -7.64 0.74
C THR A 46 -2.41 -8.98 0.27
N GLY A 47 -1.09 -9.15 0.36
CA GLY A 47 -0.39 -10.36 -0.04
C GLY A 47 0.91 -10.06 -0.78
N SER A 48 1.76 -11.08 -0.88
CA SER A 48 2.96 -11.07 -1.70
C SER A 48 2.71 -11.74 -3.06
N ILE A 49 3.44 -11.29 -4.07
CA ILE A 49 3.51 -11.92 -5.38
C ILE A 49 4.44 -13.12 -5.24
N SER A 50 3.88 -14.32 -5.38
CA SER A 50 4.64 -15.55 -5.18
C SER A 50 5.74 -15.75 -6.21
N GLN A 51 6.71 -16.61 -5.88
CA GLN A 51 7.80 -16.97 -6.77
C GLN A 51 7.32 -17.42 -8.15
N ALA A 52 6.24 -18.20 -8.21
CA ALA A 52 5.65 -18.64 -9.47
C ALA A 52 5.02 -17.47 -10.27
N GLU A 53 4.37 -16.52 -9.60
CA GLU A 53 3.66 -15.40 -10.24
C GLU A 53 4.59 -14.34 -10.87
N TRP A 54 5.82 -14.20 -10.36
CA TRP A 54 6.86 -13.40 -11.02
C TRP A 54 7.75 -14.20 -11.97
N GLY A 55 7.53 -15.51 -12.11
CA GLY A 55 8.25 -16.38 -13.05
C GLY A 55 9.58 -16.92 -12.51
N GLY A 56 9.74 -16.94 -11.19
CA GLY A 56 10.84 -17.59 -10.50
C GLY A 56 10.69 -19.10 -10.47
N THR A 57 11.81 -19.77 -10.19
CA THR A 57 11.87 -21.23 -10.09
C THR A 57 12.19 -21.64 -8.65
N PRO A 58 11.35 -22.47 -8.00
CA PRO A 58 11.55 -22.84 -6.60
C PRO A 58 12.72 -23.80 -6.41
N VAL A 59 13.27 -23.83 -5.21
CA VAL A 59 14.25 -24.83 -4.77
C VAL A 59 13.58 -25.74 -3.74
N ALA A 60 13.56 -27.04 -4.01
CA ALA A 60 13.15 -28.03 -3.03
C ALA A 60 14.30 -28.25 -2.04
N THR A 61 14.16 -27.71 -0.82
CA THR A 61 15.13 -27.91 0.25
C THR A 61 14.43 -27.87 1.59
N ASP A 62 14.94 -28.67 2.52
CA ASP A 62 14.48 -28.69 3.89
C ASP A 62 14.75 -27.33 4.56
N SER A 63 13.79 -26.91 5.39
CA SER A 63 13.81 -25.65 6.13
C SER A 63 14.11 -25.91 7.60
N GLY A 64 14.75 -24.96 8.28
CA GLY A 64 15.11 -25.16 9.69
C GLY A 64 15.53 -23.92 10.47
N GLN A 65 15.67 -22.75 9.83
CA GLN A 65 15.99 -21.54 10.60
C GLN A 65 14.79 -21.05 11.40
N THR A 66 15.03 -20.60 12.63
CA THR A 66 14.07 -19.83 13.42
C THR A 66 14.41 -18.36 13.29
N ILE A 67 13.46 -17.54 12.86
CA ILE A 67 13.68 -16.10 12.62
C ILE A 67 13.70 -15.35 13.95
N GLN A 68 14.72 -14.53 14.16
CA GLN A 68 14.91 -13.66 15.34
C GLN A 68 15.11 -12.20 14.96
N TYR A 69 15.58 -11.92 13.74
CA TYR A 69 15.92 -10.59 13.28
C TYR A 69 15.25 -10.29 11.94
N ILE A 70 14.96 -9.01 11.70
CA ILE A 70 14.61 -8.51 10.37
C ILE A 70 15.77 -7.63 9.91
N THR A 71 16.30 -7.89 8.72
CA THR A 71 17.33 -7.04 8.10
C THR A 71 16.76 -6.38 6.87
N ILE A 72 16.93 -5.07 6.78
CA ILE A 72 16.55 -4.30 5.59
C ILE A 72 17.80 -4.06 4.75
N HIS A 73 17.71 -4.44 3.48
CA HIS A 73 18.67 -4.17 2.42
C HIS A 73 18.07 -3.23 1.40
N HIS A 74 18.95 -2.63 0.61
CA HIS A 74 18.60 -2.08 -0.68
C HIS A 74 19.37 -2.84 -1.76
N SER A 75 18.93 -2.80 -3.02
CA SER A 75 19.47 -3.66 -4.08
C SER A 75 20.92 -3.32 -4.47
N GLY A 76 21.43 -2.16 -4.05
CA GLY A 76 22.77 -1.68 -4.37
C GLY A 76 22.93 -1.24 -5.83
N VAL A 77 21.82 -1.17 -6.58
CA VAL A 77 21.79 -0.77 -7.99
C VAL A 77 20.59 0.14 -8.24
N MET A 78 20.77 1.13 -9.11
CA MET A 78 19.67 1.99 -9.52
C MET A 78 18.51 1.16 -10.10
N PHE A 79 17.31 1.41 -9.57
CA PHE A 79 16.07 0.85 -10.09
C PHE A 79 15.19 2.01 -10.59
N GLU A 80 15.16 2.19 -11.90
CA GLU A 80 14.41 3.30 -12.52
C GLU A 80 12.91 3.08 -12.46
N GLN A 81 12.15 4.17 -12.36
CA GLN A 81 10.69 4.13 -12.45
C GLN A 81 10.25 3.52 -13.80
N GLY A 82 9.28 2.61 -13.76
CA GLY A 82 8.77 1.91 -14.94
C GLY A 82 9.60 0.70 -15.38
N LYS A 83 10.73 0.40 -14.71
CA LYS A 83 11.45 -0.87 -14.90
C LYS A 83 10.63 -2.02 -14.34
N ASP A 84 10.55 -3.13 -15.10
CA ASP A 84 9.80 -4.32 -14.66
C ASP A 84 10.51 -5.05 -13.49
N PRO A 85 9.89 -5.09 -12.29
CA PRO A 85 10.47 -5.79 -11.15
C PRO A 85 10.55 -7.30 -11.38
N LYS A 86 9.59 -7.90 -12.10
CA LYS A 86 9.58 -9.35 -12.37
C LYS A 86 10.79 -9.75 -13.22
N ALA A 87 11.04 -9.02 -14.31
CA ALA A 87 12.24 -9.22 -15.12
C ALA A 87 13.54 -9.01 -14.32
N TYR A 88 13.57 -8.04 -13.40
CA TYR A 88 14.72 -7.85 -12.51
C TYR A 88 14.94 -9.08 -11.60
N LEU A 89 13.90 -9.59 -10.95
CA LEU A 89 13.97 -10.76 -10.06
C LEU A 89 14.41 -12.02 -10.80
N GLN A 90 13.90 -12.26 -12.01
CA GLN A 90 14.33 -13.38 -12.86
C GLN A 90 15.83 -13.32 -13.18
N ASN A 91 16.33 -12.13 -13.52
CA ASN A 91 17.75 -11.93 -13.78
C ASN A 91 18.60 -12.08 -12.51
N LEU A 92 18.13 -11.56 -11.37
CA LEU A 92 18.81 -11.70 -10.09
C LEU A 92 18.88 -13.17 -9.66
N GLN A 93 17.81 -13.94 -9.81
CA GLN A 93 17.80 -15.38 -9.50
C GLN A 93 18.78 -16.14 -10.40
N LYS A 94 18.77 -15.86 -11.71
CA LYS A 94 19.71 -16.47 -12.66
C LYS A 94 21.16 -16.17 -12.30
N TRP A 95 21.48 -14.90 -12.03
CA TRP A 95 22.82 -14.47 -11.64
C TRP A 95 23.26 -15.07 -10.30
N SER A 96 22.37 -15.11 -9.31
CA SER A 96 22.65 -15.69 -7.99
C SER A 96 23.11 -17.14 -8.10
N ARG A 97 22.44 -17.92 -8.94
CA ARG A 97 22.79 -19.33 -9.17
C ARG A 97 24.04 -19.49 -10.03
N ALA A 98 24.13 -18.76 -11.14
CA ALA A 98 25.20 -18.93 -12.11
C ALA A 98 26.55 -18.35 -11.65
N GLU A 99 26.55 -17.15 -11.06
CA GLU A 99 27.77 -16.40 -10.75
C GLU A 99 28.15 -16.49 -9.27
N LYS A 100 27.18 -16.67 -8.38
CA LYS A 100 27.42 -16.74 -6.93
C LYS A 100 27.31 -18.14 -6.34
N ASN A 101 26.83 -19.11 -7.11
CA ASN A 101 26.53 -20.47 -6.65
C ASN A 101 25.55 -20.50 -5.45
N TRP A 102 24.75 -19.45 -5.29
CA TRP A 102 23.68 -19.42 -4.30
C TRP A 102 22.52 -20.29 -4.79
N ILE A 103 21.79 -20.90 -3.86
CA ILE A 103 20.67 -21.77 -4.20
C ILE A 103 19.50 -20.99 -4.80
N ASP A 104 19.31 -19.74 -4.37
CA ASP A 104 18.23 -18.85 -4.82
C ASP A 104 18.62 -17.38 -4.65
N LEU A 105 17.66 -16.47 -4.86
CA LEU A 105 17.75 -15.05 -4.56
C LEU A 105 18.41 -14.78 -3.20
N PRO A 106 19.15 -13.67 -3.06
CA PRO A 106 19.81 -13.30 -1.80
C PRO A 106 18.84 -12.98 -0.65
N TYR A 107 17.61 -12.58 -0.96
CA TYR A 107 16.64 -12.01 -0.03
C TYR A 107 15.36 -12.83 0.04
N HIS A 108 14.65 -12.79 1.18
CA HIS A 108 13.38 -13.50 1.37
C HIS A 108 12.19 -12.74 0.81
N TYR A 109 12.21 -11.41 0.94
CA TYR A 109 11.20 -10.54 0.37
C TYR A 109 11.86 -9.37 -0.36
N ILE A 110 11.25 -8.95 -1.46
CA ILE A 110 11.69 -7.80 -2.24
C ILE A 110 10.53 -6.82 -2.39
N LEU A 111 10.78 -5.53 -2.16
CA LEU A 111 9.82 -4.45 -2.33
C LEU A 111 10.21 -3.60 -3.53
N ASP A 112 9.28 -3.37 -4.45
CA ASP A 112 9.46 -2.41 -5.54
C ASP A 112 9.05 -0.99 -5.16
N LEU A 113 9.19 -0.06 -6.12
CA LEU A 113 8.87 1.36 -5.93
C LEU A 113 7.37 1.64 -5.78
N ASP A 114 6.51 0.71 -6.22
CA ASP A 114 5.05 0.82 -6.15
C ASP A 114 4.49 0.18 -4.87
N GLY A 115 5.35 -0.39 -4.02
CA GLY A 115 4.98 -1.03 -2.77
C GLY A 115 4.53 -2.49 -2.92
N ASN A 116 4.75 -3.12 -4.07
CA ASN A 116 4.51 -4.54 -4.25
C ASN A 116 5.58 -5.36 -3.52
N ILE A 117 5.15 -6.43 -2.87
CA ILE A 117 6.03 -7.38 -2.18
C ILE A 117 6.16 -8.64 -3.03
N TYR A 118 7.38 -9.10 -3.27
CA TYR A 118 7.68 -10.32 -4.01
C TYR A 118 8.31 -11.37 -3.08
N ASP A 119 7.82 -12.60 -3.16
CA ASP A 119 8.43 -13.74 -2.48
C ASP A 119 9.75 -14.11 -3.16
N GLY A 120 10.82 -14.10 -2.39
CA GLY A 120 12.15 -14.48 -2.83
C GLY A 120 12.54 -15.87 -2.31
N ARG A 121 13.65 -15.92 -1.59
CA ARG A 121 14.15 -17.14 -0.95
C ARG A 121 13.20 -17.61 0.17
N ASN A 122 13.07 -18.93 0.32
CA ASN A 122 12.35 -19.55 1.42
C ASN A 122 12.83 -19.02 2.79
N PRO A 123 11.97 -18.39 3.61
CA PRO A 123 12.29 -17.90 4.96
C PRO A 123 12.78 -18.97 5.95
N GLY A 124 12.65 -20.24 5.61
CA GLY A 124 13.22 -21.36 6.36
C GLY A 124 14.73 -21.58 6.18
N LEU A 125 15.39 -20.81 5.31
CA LEU A 125 16.81 -20.92 4.98
C LEU A 125 17.51 -19.57 5.19
N PRO A 126 18.72 -19.52 5.75
CA PRO A 126 19.48 -18.28 5.81
C PRO A 126 19.62 -17.64 4.41
N GLY A 127 19.65 -16.31 4.38
CA GLY A 127 19.91 -15.56 3.15
C GLY A 127 21.34 -15.75 2.64
N ASP A 128 21.61 -15.26 1.44
CA ASP A 128 22.98 -15.11 0.91
C ASP A 128 23.13 -13.66 0.53
N THR A 129 24.23 -13.00 0.89
CA THR A 129 24.41 -11.59 0.53
C THR A 129 25.85 -11.33 0.14
N ASN A 130 26.11 -10.21 -0.54
CA ASN A 130 27.49 -9.74 -0.77
C ASN A 130 28.03 -8.93 0.43
N THR A 131 27.58 -9.25 1.65
CA THR A 131 28.00 -8.57 2.88
C THR A 131 28.59 -9.57 3.86
N SER A 132 29.15 -9.08 4.97
CA SER A 132 29.90 -9.90 5.92
C SER A 132 29.23 -10.08 7.29
N TYR A 133 27.95 -9.72 7.45
CA TYR A 133 27.24 -9.99 8.69
C TYR A 133 26.72 -11.44 8.73
N ASP A 134 26.45 -11.95 9.94
CA ASP A 134 25.86 -13.28 10.12
C ASP A 134 24.40 -13.27 9.68
N VAL A 135 24.08 -14.02 8.63
CA VAL A 135 22.74 -14.10 8.04
C VAL A 135 21.82 -15.10 8.74
N ASN A 136 22.32 -15.87 9.71
CA ASN A 136 21.51 -16.85 10.44
C ASN A 136 20.42 -16.17 11.28
N HIS A 137 19.20 -16.71 11.23
CA HIS A 137 18.03 -16.17 11.94
C HIS A 137 17.51 -14.82 11.42
N HIS A 138 18.01 -14.35 10.27
CA HIS A 138 17.57 -13.09 9.67
C HIS A 138 16.49 -13.32 8.60
N LEU A 139 15.35 -12.63 8.75
CA LEU A 139 14.44 -12.36 7.66
C LEU A 139 14.90 -11.12 6.89
N ILE A 140 15.61 -11.36 5.80
CA ILE A 140 16.14 -10.30 4.93
C ILE A 140 15.08 -9.81 3.94
N ILE A 141 14.83 -8.50 3.96
CA ILE A 141 13.93 -7.77 3.07
C ILE A 141 14.76 -6.79 2.26
N CYS A 142 14.62 -6.77 0.93
CA CYS A 142 15.33 -5.83 0.06
C CYS A 142 14.36 -4.84 -0.58
N VAL A 143 14.69 -3.54 -0.52
CA VAL A 143 14.02 -2.49 -1.29
C VAL A 143 14.77 -2.30 -2.60
N LEU A 144 14.07 -2.24 -3.73
CA LEU A 144 14.70 -1.95 -5.02
C LEU A 144 15.10 -0.47 -5.10
N GLY A 145 16.38 -0.21 -5.37
CA GLY A 145 16.95 1.14 -5.48
C GLY A 145 18.19 1.34 -4.61
#